data_AF-A0A942A465-F1
#
_entry.id   AF-A0A942A465-F1
#
_cell.length_a   1.000
_cell.length_b   1.000
_cell.length_c   1.000
_cell.angle_alpha   90.00
_cell.angle_beta   90.00
_cell.angle_gamma   90.00
#
_symmetry.space_group_name_H-M   'P 1'
#
loop_
_entity.id
_entity.type
_entity.pdbx_description
1 polymer ?
#
loop_
_entity_poly.entity_id
_entity_poly.type
_entity_poly.pdbx_seq_one_letter_code
_entity_poly.pdbx_strand_id
1 'polypeptide(L)'
;MVLKSLRSSIVTIIVISMIIFGGLFYSGQNTGAEEEGKKKTIYICYCAGGCLCAYETYEPGGRCVCGLATIPSDREEMSDEYEYECDCGTMCECGTVADEPGLCHCGITEMKEVE
;
A
#
# COMPACT_ATOMS: atom_id res chain seq x y z
N MET A 1 -20.69 -59.17 -27.27
CA MET A 1 -19.53 -58.65 -26.49
C MET A 1 -19.25 -57.16 -26.71
N VAL A 2 -20.10 -56.41 -27.45
CA VAL A 2 -19.87 -54.99 -27.80
C VAL A 2 -20.46 -54.02 -26.76
N LEU A 3 -21.58 -54.36 -26.11
CA LEU A 3 -22.24 -53.50 -25.11
C LEU A 3 -21.39 -53.25 -23.84
N LYS A 4 -20.54 -54.21 -23.45
CA LYS A 4 -19.72 -54.11 -22.22
C LYS A 4 -18.51 -53.20 -22.41
N SER A 5 -17.93 -53.18 -23.61
CA SER A 5 -16.82 -52.29 -23.99
C SER A 5 -17.27 -50.84 -24.16
N LEU A 6 -18.46 -50.62 -24.72
CA LEU A 6 -19.05 -49.29 -24.87
C LEU A 6 -19.37 -48.63 -23.52
N ARG A 7 -19.94 -49.40 -22.57
CA ARG A 7 -20.21 -48.93 -21.20
C ARG A 7 -18.91 -48.64 -20.45
N SER A 8 -17.89 -49.46 -20.62
CA SER A 8 -16.57 -49.21 -20.03
C SER A 8 -15.92 -47.94 -20.58
N SER A 9 -16.07 -47.68 -21.88
CA SER A 9 -15.52 -46.49 -22.55
C SER A 9 -16.26 -45.21 -22.17
N ILE A 10 -17.58 -45.28 -21.94
CA ILE A 10 -18.36 -44.14 -21.46
C ILE A 10 -18.01 -43.81 -20.01
N VAL A 11 -17.84 -44.83 -19.16
CA VAL A 11 -17.44 -44.63 -17.75
C VAL A 11 -16.05 -44.00 -17.66
N THR A 12 -15.09 -44.43 -18.48
CA THR A 12 -13.76 -43.81 -18.48
C THR A 12 -13.78 -42.35 -18.96
N ILE A 13 -14.59 -42.02 -19.95
CA ILE A 13 -14.74 -40.63 -20.43
C ILE A 13 -15.36 -39.73 -19.35
N ILE A 14 -16.35 -40.22 -18.59
CA ILE A 14 -16.99 -39.47 -17.49
C ILE A 14 -15.99 -39.22 -16.35
N VAL A 15 -15.18 -40.22 -15.98
CA VAL A 15 -14.17 -40.07 -14.93
C VAL A 15 -13.09 -39.07 -15.33
N ILE A 16 -12.61 -39.12 -16.58
CA ILE A 16 -11.60 -38.19 -17.08
C ILE A 16 -12.13 -36.76 -17.10
N SER A 17 -13.39 -36.56 -17.51
CA SER A 17 -13.99 -35.22 -17.52
C SER A 17 -14.23 -34.66 -16.12
N MET A 18 -14.57 -35.48 -15.12
CA MET A 18 -14.64 -35.06 -13.71
C MET A 18 -13.27 -34.62 -13.16
N ILE A 19 -12.18 -35.28 -13.54
CA ILE A 19 -10.82 -34.91 -13.12
C ILE A 19 -10.40 -33.57 -13.75
N ILE A 20 -10.69 -33.36 -15.04
CA ILE A 20 -10.34 -32.13 -15.77
C ILE A 20 -11.16 -30.93 -15.27
N PHE A 21 -12.47 -31.09 -15.09
CA PHE A 21 -13.33 -30.01 -14.56
C PHE A 21 -13.05 -29.73 -13.07
N GLY A 22 -12.72 -30.76 -12.28
CA GLY A 22 -12.28 -30.59 -10.89
C GLY A 22 -10.97 -29.79 -10.79
N GLY A 23 -9.97 -30.10 -11.61
CA GLY A 23 -8.69 -29.38 -11.64
C GLY A 23 -8.82 -27.90 -12.03
N LEU A 24 -9.75 -27.59 -12.96
CA LEU A 24 -10.04 -26.22 -13.36
C LEU A 24 -10.72 -25.42 -12.24
N PHE A 25 -11.58 -26.06 -11.42
CA PHE A 25 -12.21 -25.43 -10.26
C PHE A 25 -11.23 -25.16 -9.11
N TYR A 26 -10.23 -26.03 -8.90
CA TYR A 26 -9.20 -25.80 -7.87
C TYR A 26 -8.23 -24.67 -8.21
N SER A 27 -8.10 -24.29 -9.48
CA SER A 27 -7.22 -23.19 -9.91
C SER A 27 -7.93 -21.83 -10.00
N GLY A 28 -9.26 -21.80 -9.87
CA GLY A 28 -10.09 -20.61 -10.02
C GLY A 28 -10.32 -19.78 -8.75
N GLN A 29 -9.89 -20.24 -7.57
CA GLN A 29 -10.12 -19.53 -6.29
C GLN A 29 -8.87 -18.94 -5.63
N ASN A 30 -7.75 -18.80 -6.36
CA ASN A 30 -6.52 -18.17 -5.83
C ASN A 30 -6.25 -16.78 -6.43
N THR A 31 -7.30 -16.01 -6.72
CA THR A 31 -7.19 -14.57 -7.02
C THR A 31 -8.20 -13.81 -6.16
N GLY A 32 -8.01 -13.90 -4.86
CA GLY A 32 -8.91 -13.32 -3.87
C GLY A 32 -8.33 -13.37 -2.45
N ALA A 33 -7.02 -13.14 -2.32
CA ALA A 33 -6.53 -12.43 -1.14
C ALA A 33 -6.54 -10.97 -1.62
N GLU A 34 -7.66 -10.26 -1.51
CA GLU A 34 -7.93 -9.47 -0.30
C GLU A 34 -6.63 -8.81 0.17
N GLU A 35 -6.26 -7.70 -0.47
CA GLU A 35 -5.40 -6.70 0.15
C GLU A 35 -6.22 -6.03 1.28
N GLU A 36 -6.45 -6.80 2.35
CA GLU A 36 -6.98 -6.31 3.60
C GLU A 36 -5.91 -5.42 4.25
N GLY A 37 -5.99 -4.11 3.97
CA GLY A 37 -5.56 -3.06 4.89
C GLY A 37 -4.09 -3.02 5.30
N LYS A 38 -3.15 -2.96 4.35
CA LYS A 38 -1.76 -2.58 4.69
C LYS A 38 -1.73 -1.10 5.12
N LYS A 39 -1.80 -0.85 6.44
CA LYS A 39 -1.66 0.50 7.02
C LYS A 39 -0.32 1.12 6.58
N LYS A 40 -0.35 2.35 6.05
CA LYS A 40 0.85 3.07 5.57
C LYS A 40 1.62 3.57 6.80
N THR A 41 2.92 3.27 6.88
CA THR A 41 3.76 3.76 7.99
C THR A 41 3.96 5.27 7.84
N ILE A 42 3.75 6.00 8.93
CA ILE A 42 4.01 7.44 8.99
C ILE A 42 5.42 7.64 9.53
N TYR A 43 6.14 8.57 8.94
CA TYR A 43 7.46 8.99 9.39
C TYR A 43 7.37 10.40 9.95
N ILE A 44 7.83 10.57 11.18
CA ILE A 44 7.80 11.84 11.92
C ILE A 44 9.20 12.42 12.05
N CYS A 45 9.32 13.74 12.24
CA CYS A 45 10.62 14.33 12.54
C CYS A 45 11.11 13.93 13.95
N TYR A 46 12.36 13.43 14.06
CA TYR A 46 12.98 13.13 15.34
C TYR A 46 13.52 14.39 16.01
N CYS A 47 12.65 15.14 16.68
CA CYS A 47 13.02 16.34 17.41
C CYS A 47 13.53 16.01 18.82
N ALA A 48 14.82 15.69 18.98
CA ALA A 48 15.43 15.55 20.30
C ALA A 48 15.57 16.92 21.00
N GLY A 49 14.47 17.44 21.55
CA GLY A 49 14.49 18.55 22.51
C GLY A 49 14.07 19.94 21.99
N GLY A 50 13.12 20.05 21.06
CA GLY A 50 12.38 21.32 20.86
C GLY A 50 12.28 21.92 19.45
N CYS A 51 12.44 21.14 18.37
CA CYS A 51 12.01 21.62 17.05
C CYS A 51 10.47 21.56 16.97
N LEU A 52 9.89 22.68 16.53
CA LEU A 52 8.44 22.93 16.48
C LEU A 52 7.82 22.59 15.11
N CYS A 53 8.62 22.12 14.15
CA CYS A 53 8.16 21.99 12.77
C CYS A 53 7.07 20.96 12.49
N ALA A 54 6.69 20.17 13.51
CA ALA A 54 5.72 19.06 13.49
C ALA A 54 5.50 18.52 12.08
N TYR A 55 6.29 17.54 11.68
CA TYR A 55 6.39 17.10 10.28
C TYR A 55 6.05 15.63 10.16
N GLU A 56 5.19 15.31 9.21
CA GLU A 56 4.77 13.94 8.89
C GLU A 56 4.91 13.67 7.38
N THR A 57 5.23 12.42 7.03
CA THR A 57 5.34 11.96 5.64
C THR A 57 5.10 10.46 5.58
N TYR A 58 4.66 9.96 4.44
CA TYR A 58 4.49 8.52 4.23
C TYR A 58 5.72 7.82 3.65
N GLU A 59 6.72 8.60 3.25
CA GLU A 59 7.91 8.07 2.59
C GLU A 59 9.06 7.87 3.60
N PRO A 60 9.71 6.70 3.62
CA PRO A 60 10.83 6.46 4.50
C PRO A 60 12.03 7.33 4.17
N GLY A 61 12.89 7.54 5.17
CA GLY A 61 14.19 8.20 5.01
C GLY A 61 14.08 9.71 4.90
N GLY A 62 15.04 10.36 4.26
CA GLY A 62 15.02 11.81 4.08
C GLY A 62 15.20 12.63 5.37
N ARG A 63 14.81 13.90 5.29
CA ARG A 63 14.94 14.88 6.37
C ARG A 63 13.66 15.71 6.45
N CYS A 64 13.25 16.07 7.66
CA CYS A 64 12.17 17.02 7.89
C CYS A 64 12.63 18.46 7.58
N VAL A 65 11.73 19.45 7.66
CA VAL A 65 12.05 20.86 7.37
C VAL A 65 13.13 21.44 8.29
N CYS A 66 13.21 20.98 9.55
CA CYS A 66 14.31 21.30 10.48
C CYS A 66 15.67 20.65 10.08
N GLY A 67 15.73 19.85 9.02
CA GLY A 67 16.94 19.17 8.54
C GLY A 67 17.32 17.89 9.30
N LEU A 68 16.51 17.47 10.28
CA LEU A 68 16.70 16.23 11.03
C LEU A 68 16.14 15.03 10.28
N ALA A 69 16.70 13.84 10.52
CA ALA A 69 16.19 12.61 9.92
C ALA A 69 14.78 12.28 10.42
N THR A 70 13.95 11.74 9.54
CA THR A 70 12.65 11.21 9.93
C THR A 70 12.82 9.82 10.55
N ILE A 71 11.90 9.45 11.43
CA ILE A 71 11.84 8.13 12.07
C ILE A 71 10.44 7.55 11.91
N PRO A 72 10.27 6.22 11.86
CA PRO A 72 8.94 5.63 11.83
C PRO A 72 8.18 5.96 13.12
N SER A 73 6.92 6.34 12.96
CA SER A 73 5.94 6.53 14.02
C SER A 73 5.20 5.22 14.31
N ASP A 74 4.71 5.08 15.54
CA ASP A 74 3.78 4.04 15.95
C ASP A 74 2.31 4.40 15.68
N ARG A 75 2.04 5.64 15.25
CA ARG A 75 0.71 6.09 14.83
C ARG A 75 0.26 5.42 13.54
N GLU A 76 -1.05 5.25 13.43
CA GLU A 76 -1.69 4.63 12.27
C GLU A 76 -2.18 5.65 11.24
N GLU A 77 -2.44 6.89 11.66
CA GLU A 77 -3.00 7.96 10.82
C GLU A 77 -2.28 9.31 11.04
N MET A 78 -2.13 10.04 9.94
CA MET A 78 -1.49 11.35 9.88
C MET A 78 -2.43 12.41 10.45
N SER A 79 -1.91 13.44 11.10
CA SER A 79 -2.74 14.56 11.57
C SER A 79 -3.29 15.36 10.38
N ASP A 80 -4.50 15.91 10.53
CA ASP A 80 -5.12 16.88 9.63
C ASP A 80 -4.95 18.33 10.11
N GLU A 81 -4.28 18.55 11.23
CA GLU A 81 -4.12 19.85 11.89
C GLU A 81 -2.90 20.66 11.42
N TYR A 82 -2.30 20.32 10.27
CA TYR A 82 -1.07 20.96 9.78
C TYR A 82 -1.35 22.19 8.91
N GLU A 83 -0.47 23.21 9.02
CA GLU A 83 -0.57 24.46 8.25
C GLU A 83 -0.09 24.31 6.80
N TYR A 84 0.77 23.33 6.50
CA TYR A 84 1.37 23.15 5.17
C TYR A 84 1.24 21.71 4.67
N GLU A 85 1.02 21.54 3.36
CA GLU A 85 0.93 20.25 2.68
C GLU A 85 1.73 20.19 1.36
N CYS A 86 2.09 18.98 0.95
CA CYS A 86 2.82 18.72 -0.28
C CYS A 86 2.03 19.15 -1.53
N ASP A 87 2.68 19.93 -2.40
CA ASP A 87 2.11 20.40 -3.67
C ASP A 87 2.78 19.81 -4.92
N CYS A 88 3.43 18.65 -4.80
CA CYS A 88 4.04 17.98 -5.96
C CYS A 88 3.01 17.39 -6.95
N GLY A 89 1.72 17.47 -6.65
CA GLY A 89 0.64 16.90 -7.45
C GLY A 89 0.65 15.37 -7.48
N THR A 90 0.01 14.78 -8.50
CA THR A 90 -0.22 13.34 -8.59
C THR A 90 1.03 12.50 -8.87
N MET A 91 2.18 13.13 -9.13
CA MET A 91 3.45 12.44 -9.38
C MET A 91 4.21 12.08 -8.08
N CYS A 92 3.72 12.51 -6.92
CA CYS A 92 4.38 12.27 -5.65
C CYS A 92 3.41 11.67 -4.62
N GLU A 93 3.89 10.65 -3.90
CA GLU A 93 3.11 9.94 -2.88
C GLU A 93 3.60 10.21 -1.45
N CYS A 94 4.49 11.20 -1.28
CA CYS A 94 5.06 11.52 0.02
C CYS A 94 4.02 12.03 1.02
N GLY A 95 3.00 12.74 0.53
CA GLY A 95 1.93 13.30 1.36
C GLY A 95 2.48 14.10 2.54
N THR A 96 3.61 14.78 2.35
CA THR A 96 4.26 15.52 3.43
C THR A 96 3.36 16.63 3.95
N VAL A 97 3.29 16.76 5.27
CA VAL A 97 2.59 17.83 5.98
C VAL A 97 3.48 18.37 7.09
N ALA A 98 3.35 19.67 7.39
CA ALA A 98 4.15 20.33 8.42
C ALA A 98 3.46 21.56 9.00
N ASP A 99 3.88 21.98 10.21
CA ASP A 99 3.46 23.27 10.81
C ASP A 99 4.33 24.45 10.37
N GLU A 100 5.50 24.17 9.78
CA GLU A 100 6.43 25.20 9.31
C GLU A 100 6.59 25.16 7.78
N PRO A 101 6.75 26.33 7.12
CA PRO A 101 7.00 26.37 5.69
C PRO A 101 8.35 25.72 5.34
N GLY A 102 8.41 25.04 4.21
CA GLY A 102 9.63 24.41 3.74
C GLY A 102 9.41 23.45 2.57
N LEU A 103 10.47 22.70 2.23
CA LEU A 103 10.41 21.69 1.17
C LEU A 103 9.61 20.45 1.62
N CYS A 104 8.89 19.84 0.67
CA CYS A 104 8.34 18.50 0.84
C CYS A 104 9.45 17.47 1.12
N HIS A 105 9.09 16.27 1.56
CA HIS A 105 10.02 15.14 1.72
C HIS A 105 10.86 14.85 0.48
N CYS A 106 10.25 15.03 -0.68
CA CYS A 106 10.88 14.85 -1.98
C CYS A 106 12.04 15.83 -2.24
N GLY A 107 12.06 16.98 -1.56
CA GLY A 107 13.04 18.04 -1.76
C GLY A 107 12.93 18.77 -3.09
N ILE A 108 11.83 18.57 -3.84
CA ILE A 108 11.64 19.14 -5.19
C ILE A 108 10.90 20.47 -5.12
N THR A 109 9.78 20.50 -4.39
CA THR A 109 8.92 21.70 -4.26
C THR A 109 8.81 22.12 -2.81
N GLU A 110 8.53 23.40 -2.61
CA GLU A 110 8.01 23.88 -1.34
C GLU A 110 6.59 23.35 -1.14
N MET A 111 6.23 23.12 0.12
CA MET A 111 4.86 22.84 0.52
C MET A 111 4.02 24.11 0.39
N LYS A 112 2.73 23.94 0.12
CA LYS A 112 1.77 25.05 0.12
C LYS A 112 1.07 25.14 1.47
N GLU A 113 0.60 26.33 1.81
CA GLU A 113 -0.28 26.53 2.97
C GLU A 113 -1.65 25.89 2.71
N VAL A 114 -2.24 25.29 3.73
CA VAL A 114 -3.59 24.72 3.71
C VAL A 114 -4.59 25.86 3.95
N GLU A 115 -5.59 26.00 3.07
CA GLU A 115 -6.63 27.06 3.15
C GLU A 115 -7.71 26.81 4.22
#